data_AF-A0A382L460-F1
#
_entry.id   AF-A0A382L460-F1
#
_cell.length_a   1.000
_cell.length_b   1.000
_cell.length_c   1.000
_cell.angle_alpha   90.00
_cell.angle_beta   90.00
_cell.angle_gamma   90.00
#
_symmetry.space_group_name_H-M   'P 1'
#
loop_
_entity.id
_entity.type
_entity.pdbx_description
1 polymer ?
#
loop_
_entity_poly.entity_id
_entity_poly.type
_entity_poly.pdbx_seq_one_letter_code
_entity_poly.pdbx_strand_id
1 'polypeptide(L)'
;MSILSVMFASCVLFVTPGILIHLSLKERGYHLVPCIGIGLSLVVVLYSTVASVVGYSYYLQMGITIGLDIVLLFFARHQISNIKSWSNRLDNWQWLLLALIVLVYLGPAFVIPVPFDTDAQGFGLLIASVRASGSITSLAPFYPEIGWYYSPAFFLIGAQLVDITGAGIHEVMLGFSHLLSVGVIAAIGYLGMLMGGRKTGWWAGVASAIGLSLYTTLMDSAYTNLLGLWLTATFLWMLDKVIR
;
A
#
# COMPACT_ATOMS: atom_id res chain seq x y z
N MET A 1 -12.79 10.75 -11.99
CA MET A 1 -13.62 9.95 -11.05
C MET A 1 -13.01 8.57 -10.75
N SER A 2 -12.21 8.02 -11.67
CA SER A 2 -11.41 6.79 -11.56
C SER A 2 -10.39 6.76 -10.40
N ILE A 3 -9.57 7.79 -10.20
CA ILE A 3 -8.52 7.81 -9.14
C ILE A 3 -9.10 7.56 -7.74
N LEU A 4 -10.22 8.20 -7.40
CA LEU A 4 -10.90 7.98 -6.12
C LEU A 4 -11.41 6.55 -5.98
N SER A 5 -11.89 5.93 -7.07
CA SER A 5 -12.30 4.53 -7.07
C SER A 5 -11.11 3.58 -6.85
N VAL A 6 -9.94 3.89 -7.44
CA VAL A 6 -8.68 3.17 -7.21
C VAL A 6 -8.29 3.25 -5.74
N MET A 7 -8.30 4.45 -5.17
CA MET A 7 -7.97 4.64 -3.75
C MET A 7 -8.94 3.90 -2.84
N PHE A 8 -10.24 3.96 -3.12
CA PHE A 8 -11.25 3.25 -2.36
C PHE A 8 -11.05 1.73 -2.44
N ALA A 9 -10.87 1.19 -3.65
CA ALA A 9 -10.58 -0.23 -3.86
C ALA A 9 -9.28 -0.66 -3.15
N SER A 10 -8.24 0.17 -3.20
CA SER A 10 -6.98 -0.07 -2.51
C SER A 10 -7.16 -0.12 -0.99
N CYS A 11 -7.97 0.79 -0.42
CA CYS A 11 -8.33 0.73 0.99
C CYS A 11 -9.07 -0.56 1.33
N VAL A 12 -10.12 -0.90 0.57
CA VAL A 12 -10.92 -2.11 0.83
C VAL A 12 -10.06 -3.37 0.75
N LEU A 13 -9.19 -3.49 -0.25
CA LEU A 13 -8.41 -4.72 -0.47
C LEU A 13 -7.18 -4.81 0.42
N PHE A 14 -6.46 -3.70 0.64
CA PHE A 14 -5.13 -3.75 1.24
C PHE A 14 -5.08 -3.18 2.66
N VAL A 15 -6.08 -2.41 3.09
CA VAL A 15 -6.18 -1.93 4.48
C VAL A 15 -6.96 -2.92 5.35
N THR A 16 -7.96 -3.61 4.79
CA THR A 16 -8.81 -4.56 5.54
C THR A 16 -8.02 -5.68 6.23
N PRO A 17 -7.08 -6.39 5.57
CA PRO A 17 -6.27 -7.40 6.25
C PRO A 17 -5.53 -6.81 7.46
N GLY A 18 -5.01 -5.59 7.32
CA GLY A 18 -4.32 -4.90 8.40
C GLY A 18 -5.22 -4.44 9.55
N ILE A 19 -6.46 -4.03 9.27
CA ILE A 19 -7.46 -3.75 10.29
C ILE A 19 -7.76 -5.02 11.08
N LEU A 20 -7.97 -6.15 10.40
CA LEU A 20 -8.27 -7.42 11.07
C LEU A 20 -7.09 -7.93 11.91
N ILE A 21 -5.85 -7.74 11.43
CA ILE A 21 -4.63 -7.99 12.21
C ILE A 21 -4.57 -7.07 13.44
N HIS A 22 -4.84 -5.77 13.27
CA HIS A 22 -4.88 -4.83 14.39
C HIS A 22 -5.92 -5.25 15.43
N LEU A 23 -7.12 -5.62 15.02
CA LEU A 23 -8.17 -6.11 15.91
C LEU A 23 -7.77 -7.39 16.64
N SER A 24 -6.91 -8.22 16.06
CA SER A 24 -6.41 -9.44 16.72
C SER A 24 -5.27 -9.16 17.71
N LEU A 25 -4.51 -8.07 17.49
CA LEU A 25 -3.29 -7.76 18.23
C LEU A 25 -3.39 -6.50 19.11
N LYS A 26 -4.54 -5.82 19.13
CA LYS A 26 -4.74 -4.54 19.82
C LYS A 26 -4.42 -4.62 21.31
N GLU A 27 -4.86 -5.69 21.98
CA GLU A 27 -4.58 -5.93 23.40
C GLU A 27 -3.08 -6.15 23.69
N ARG A 28 -2.30 -6.53 22.68
CA ARG A 28 -0.84 -6.65 22.77
C ARG A 28 -0.11 -5.33 22.48
N GLY A 29 -0.84 -4.22 22.36
CA GLY A 29 -0.29 -2.89 22.14
C GLY A 29 0.24 -2.65 20.73
N TYR A 30 -0.29 -3.37 19.73
CA TYR A 30 0.03 -3.17 18.31
C TYR A 30 -0.82 -2.02 17.74
N HIS A 31 -0.16 -1.06 17.09
CA HIS A 31 -0.83 0.10 16.51
C HIS A 31 -1.39 -0.21 15.12
N LEU A 32 -2.40 0.54 14.68
CA LEU A 32 -3.11 0.28 13.42
C LEU A 32 -2.19 0.41 12.20
N VAL A 33 -1.41 1.50 12.09
CA VAL A 33 -0.60 1.81 10.91
C VAL A 33 0.40 0.69 10.56
N PRO A 34 1.19 0.16 11.50
CA PRO A 34 2.04 -1.01 11.22
C PRO A 34 1.25 -2.26 10.86
N CYS A 35 0.08 -2.50 11.47
CA CYS A 35 -0.75 -3.65 11.11
C CYS A 35 -1.25 -3.57 9.66
N ILE A 36 -1.57 -2.36 9.17
CA ILE A 36 -1.84 -2.10 7.74
C ILE A 36 -0.65 -2.49 6.87
N GLY A 37 0.56 -2.09 7.27
CA GLY A 37 1.79 -2.49 6.58
C GLY A 37 1.99 -4.01 6.55
N ILE A 38 1.73 -4.71 7.66
CA ILE A 38 1.82 -6.18 7.74
C ILE A 38 0.77 -6.83 6.84
N GLY A 39 -0.47 -6.35 6.87
CA GLY A 39 -1.55 -6.82 6.00
C GLY A 39 -1.19 -6.70 4.53
N LEU A 40 -0.72 -5.52 4.09
CA LEU A 40 -0.24 -5.29 2.74
C LEU A 40 0.94 -6.22 2.39
N SER A 41 1.90 -6.41 3.31
CA SER A 41 3.04 -7.31 3.12
C SER A 41 2.59 -8.75 2.88
N LEU A 42 1.63 -9.24 3.67
CA LEU A 42 1.06 -10.58 3.52
C LEU A 42 0.38 -10.74 2.16
N VAL A 43 -0.42 -9.77 1.75
CA VAL A 43 -1.07 -9.79 0.43
C VAL A 43 -0.02 -9.81 -0.69
N VAL A 44 1.00 -8.95 -0.62
CA VAL A 44 2.11 -8.91 -1.59
C VAL A 44 2.81 -10.27 -1.70
N VAL A 45 3.17 -10.87 -0.57
CA VAL A 45 3.87 -12.17 -0.54
C VAL A 45 2.98 -13.27 -1.11
N LEU A 46 1.71 -13.32 -0.73
CA LEU A 46 0.77 -14.31 -1.25
C LEU A 46 0.54 -14.13 -2.75
N TYR A 47 0.33 -12.90 -3.20
CA TYR A 47 0.15 -12.58 -4.62
C TYR A 47 1.35 -13.01 -5.45
N SER A 48 2.55 -12.66 -4.99
CA SER A 48 3.80 -12.97 -5.67
C SER A 48 4.09 -14.47 -5.71
N THR A 49 3.85 -15.17 -4.59
CA THR A 49 4.07 -16.61 -4.46
C THR A 49 3.09 -17.41 -5.31
N VAL A 50 1.82 -17.01 -5.34
CA VAL A 50 0.84 -17.71 -6.18
C VAL A 50 1.11 -17.41 -7.65
N ALA A 51 1.36 -16.14 -8.00
CA ALA A 51 1.63 -15.77 -9.39
C ALA A 51 2.90 -16.41 -9.95
N SER A 52 3.90 -16.73 -9.12
CA SER A 52 5.11 -17.43 -9.57
C SER A 52 4.87 -18.91 -9.91
N VAL A 53 3.84 -19.53 -9.33
CA VAL A 53 3.55 -20.96 -9.51
C VAL A 53 2.49 -21.18 -10.60
N VAL A 54 1.40 -20.41 -10.57
CA VAL A 54 0.24 -20.62 -11.45
C VAL A 54 -0.06 -19.44 -12.37
N GLY A 55 0.75 -18.39 -12.33
CA GLY A 55 0.53 -17.17 -13.10
C GLY A 55 -0.44 -16.18 -12.43
N TYR A 56 -0.52 -15.00 -13.02
CA TYR A 56 -1.49 -13.97 -12.65
C TYR A 56 -2.90 -14.33 -13.16
N SER A 57 -3.86 -14.30 -12.25
CA SER A 57 -5.29 -14.39 -12.55
C SER A 57 -6.06 -13.50 -11.60
N TYR A 58 -6.88 -12.60 -12.15
CA TYR A 58 -7.71 -11.67 -11.39
C TYR A 58 -8.56 -12.39 -10.32
N TYR A 59 -9.26 -13.47 -10.71
CA TYR A 59 -10.15 -14.21 -9.81
C TYR A 59 -9.38 -14.92 -8.70
N LEU A 60 -8.18 -15.42 -9.02
CA LEU A 60 -7.35 -16.11 -8.04
C LEU A 60 -6.82 -15.13 -6.99
N GLN A 61 -6.30 -13.97 -7.41
CA GLN A 61 -5.81 -12.94 -6.50
C GLN A 61 -6.93 -12.36 -5.63
N MET A 62 -8.12 -12.15 -6.21
CA MET A 62 -9.30 -11.77 -5.45
C MET A 62 -9.68 -12.85 -4.41
N GLY A 63 -9.70 -14.11 -4.82
CA GLY A 63 -9.99 -15.24 -3.93
C GLY A 63 -9.01 -15.37 -2.77
N ILE A 64 -7.73 -15.10 -3.00
CA ILE A 64 -6.68 -15.06 -1.96
C ILE A 64 -6.96 -13.96 -0.95
N THR A 65 -7.28 -12.75 -1.40
CA THR A 65 -7.56 -11.62 -0.50
C THR A 65 -8.80 -11.90 0.35
N ILE A 66 -9.88 -12.37 -0.27
CA ILE A 66 -11.11 -12.76 0.45
C ILE A 66 -10.84 -13.90 1.44
N GLY A 67 -10.10 -14.92 1.02
CA GLY A 67 -9.72 -16.04 1.89
C GLY A 67 -8.89 -15.60 3.08
N LEU A 68 -7.91 -14.72 2.86
CA LEU A 68 -7.10 -14.11 3.92
C LEU A 68 -7.99 -13.32 4.89
N ASP A 69 -8.88 -12.47 4.39
CA ASP A 69 -9.79 -11.68 5.23
C ASP A 69 -10.71 -12.58 6.05
N ILE A 70 -11.24 -13.67 5.50
CA ILE A 70 -12.06 -14.65 6.25
C ILE A 70 -11.26 -15.29 7.38
N VAL A 71 -10.02 -15.70 7.11
CA VAL A 71 -9.13 -16.29 8.12
C VAL A 71 -8.81 -15.27 9.22
N LEU A 72 -8.45 -14.04 8.86
CA LEU A 72 -8.16 -12.98 9.82
C LEU A 72 -9.39 -12.57 10.63
N LEU A 73 -10.57 -12.54 10.00
CA LEU A 73 -11.84 -12.28 10.67
C LEU A 73 -12.15 -13.35 11.72
N PHE A 74 -11.88 -14.63 11.41
CA PHE A 74 -12.04 -15.72 12.36
C PHE A 74 -11.15 -15.53 13.61
N PHE A 75 -9.92 -15.06 13.45
CA PHE A 75 -9.05 -14.74 14.58
C PHE A 75 -9.50 -13.49 15.34
N ALA A 76 -9.99 -12.47 14.63
CA ALA A 76 -10.46 -11.22 15.23
C ALA A 76 -11.83 -11.33 15.90
N ARG A 77 -12.61 -12.39 15.65
CA ARG A 77 -14.03 -12.53 16.06
C ARG A 77 -14.29 -12.27 17.54
N HIS A 78 -13.37 -12.69 18.41
CA HIS A 78 -13.50 -12.55 19.86
C HIS A 78 -13.31 -11.10 20.33
N GLN A 79 -12.54 -10.30 19.59
CA GLN A 79 -12.36 -8.88 19.89
C GLN A 79 -13.41 -8.00 19.21
N ILE A 80 -13.98 -8.44 18.08
CA ILE A 80 -15.03 -7.71 17.36
C ILE A 80 -16.28 -7.51 18.23
N SER A 81 -16.68 -8.50 19.01
CA SER A 81 -17.81 -8.39 19.94
C SER A 81 -17.58 -7.38 21.09
N ASN A 82 -16.32 -7.04 21.36
CA ASN A 82 -15.91 -6.07 22.38
C ASN A 82 -15.65 -4.65 21.84
N ILE A 83 -15.93 -4.39 20.55
CA ILE A 83 -15.85 -3.05 19.95
C ILE A 83 -17.08 -2.23 20.43
N LYS A 84 -17.09 -1.85 21.72
CA LYS A 84 -18.16 -1.01 22.29
C LYS A 84 -17.95 0.49 22.08
N SER A 85 -16.80 0.91 21.55
CA SER A 85 -16.57 2.32 21.19
C SER A 85 -15.33 2.44 20.31
N TRP A 86 -15.55 2.80 19.04
CA TRP A 86 -14.50 3.20 18.11
C TRP A 86 -14.52 4.73 17.94
N SER A 87 -14.65 5.48 19.04
CA SER A 87 -14.67 6.94 19.00
C SER A 87 -13.49 7.56 19.74
N ASN A 88 -12.27 7.29 19.28
CA ASN A 88 -11.20 8.26 19.51
C ASN A 88 -11.37 9.34 18.45
N ARG A 89 -11.94 10.48 18.84
CA ARG A 89 -11.99 11.66 17.99
C ARG A 89 -10.55 12.09 17.70
N LEU A 90 -10.23 12.17 16.41
CA LEU A 90 -9.01 12.83 15.96
C LEU A 90 -9.06 14.30 16.40
N ASP A 91 -7.97 14.81 16.95
CA ASP A 91 -7.85 16.21 17.32
C ASP A 91 -7.84 17.10 16.06
N ASN A 92 -8.32 18.34 16.16
CA ASN A 92 -8.45 19.27 15.01
C ASN A 92 -7.17 19.45 14.19
N TRP A 93 -6.00 19.44 14.83
CA TRP A 93 -4.71 19.57 14.14
C TRP A 93 -4.31 18.30 13.35
N GLN A 94 -4.78 17.12 13.77
CA GLN A 94 -4.60 15.86 13.06
C GLN A 94 -5.45 15.82 11.80
N TRP A 95 -6.68 16.34 11.87
CA TRP A 95 -7.52 16.58 10.70
C TRP A 95 -6.85 17.53 9.71
N LEU A 96 -6.22 18.59 10.20
CA LEU A 96 -5.54 19.58 9.39
C LEU A 96 -4.31 18.99 8.68
N LEU A 97 -3.55 18.12 9.35
CA LEU A 97 -2.47 17.37 8.71
C LEU A 97 -2.98 16.39 7.66
N LEU A 98 -4.01 15.60 7.99
CA LEU A 98 -4.63 14.68 7.03
C LEU A 98 -5.11 15.44 5.79
N ALA A 99 -5.75 16.58 5.98
CA ALA A 99 -6.18 17.46 4.90
C ALA A 99 -4.99 18.01 4.11
N LEU A 100 -3.88 18.36 4.76
CA LEU A 100 -2.67 18.88 4.09
C LEU A 100 -1.91 17.80 3.31
N ILE A 101 -1.82 16.58 3.87
CA ILE A 101 -1.27 15.41 3.17
C ILE A 101 -2.16 15.08 1.97
N VAL A 102 -3.48 15.07 2.16
CA VAL A 102 -4.46 14.91 1.07
C VAL A 102 -4.27 16.00 0.02
N LEU A 103 -4.14 17.27 0.40
CA LEU A 103 -4.01 18.38 -0.55
C LEU A 103 -2.68 18.32 -1.32
N VAL A 104 -1.56 18.10 -0.63
CA VAL A 104 -0.21 18.11 -1.21
C VAL A 104 0.05 16.88 -2.05
N TYR A 105 -0.50 15.72 -1.66
CA TYR A 105 -0.34 14.50 -2.45
C TYR A 105 -1.44 14.38 -3.49
N LEU A 106 -2.72 14.45 -3.14
CA LEU A 106 -3.82 14.26 -4.10
C LEU A 106 -4.02 15.43 -5.04
N GLY A 107 -3.69 16.65 -4.64
CA GLY A 107 -3.79 17.85 -5.49
C GLY A 107 -3.04 17.70 -6.82
N PRO A 108 -1.74 17.38 -6.81
CA PRO A 108 -0.98 17.13 -8.04
C PRO A 108 -1.56 16.05 -8.95
N ALA A 109 -2.11 14.95 -8.43
CA ALA A 109 -2.78 13.92 -9.26
C ALA A 109 -4.00 14.42 -10.04
N PHE A 110 -4.64 15.50 -9.58
CA PHE A 110 -5.76 16.11 -10.29
C PHE A 110 -5.33 17.17 -11.31
N VAL A 111 -4.08 17.64 -11.24
CA VAL A 111 -3.53 18.65 -12.16
C VAL A 111 -2.69 18.00 -13.26
N ILE A 112 -2.00 16.91 -12.93
CA ILE A 112 -1.12 16.18 -13.84
C ILE A 112 -1.75 14.80 -14.11
N PRO A 113 -2.33 14.58 -15.31
CA PRO A 113 -3.07 13.36 -15.60
C PRO A 113 -2.17 12.18 -16.01
N VAL A 114 -0.85 12.36 -16.06
CA VAL A 114 0.08 11.36 -16.58
C VAL A 114 1.21 11.12 -15.58
N PRO A 115 1.54 9.86 -15.27
CA PRO A 115 2.75 9.48 -14.58
C PRO A 115 3.95 10.11 -15.31
N PHE A 116 4.65 11.02 -14.63
CA PHE A 116 5.93 11.54 -15.12
C PHE A 116 7.00 10.45 -14.96
N ASP A 117 8.01 10.50 -15.84
CA ASP A 117 9.21 9.65 -15.88
C ASP A 117 9.14 8.38 -16.75
N THR A 118 10.28 7.97 -17.30
CA THR A 118 10.44 6.77 -18.13
C THR A 118 10.13 5.49 -17.35
N ASP A 119 10.45 5.45 -16.07
CA ASP A 119 10.12 4.31 -15.20
C ASP A 119 8.63 4.18 -14.96
N ALA A 120 7.89 5.29 -14.96
CA ALA A 120 6.44 5.22 -14.87
C ALA A 120 5.82 4.53 -16.10
N GLN A 121 6.39 4.77 -17.28
CA GLN A 121 6.01 4.03 -18.49
C GLN A 121 6.44 2.56 -18.39
N GLY A 122 7.63 2.30 -17.83
CA GLY A 122 8.13 0.96 -17.53
C GLY A 122 7.18 0.16 -16.64
N PHE A 123 6.81 0.68 -15.45
CA PHE A 123 5.86 0.02 -14.56
C PHE A 123 4.46 -0.10 -15.16
N GLY A 124 4.03 0.88 -15.96
CA GLY A 124 2.79 0.78 -16.72
C GLY A 124 2.82 -0.38 -17.72
N LEU A 125 3.94 -0.57 -18.41
CA LEU A 125 4.16 -1.69 -19.33
C LEU A 125 4.22 -3.03 -18.56
N LEU A 126 4.83 -3.07 -17.38
CA LEU A 126 4.86 -4.28 -16.54
C LEU A 126 3.44 -4.68 -16.11
N ILE A 127 2.61 -3.72 -15.69
CA ILE A 127 1.20 -3.95 -15.36
C ILE A 127 0.44 -4.48 -16.59
N ALA A 128 0.60 -3.84 -17.75
CA ALA A 128 -0.04 -4.28 -18.99
C ALA A 128 0.40 -5.70 -19.40
N SER A 129 1.69 -5.98 -19.27
CA SER A 129 2.29 -7.24 -19.68
C SER A 129 1.81 -8.39 -18.83
N VAL A 130 1.80 -8.25 -17.50
CA VAL A 130 1.28 -9.30 -16.59
C VAL A 130 -0.20 -9.58 -16.83
N ARG A 131 -1.00 -8.54 -17.09
CA ARG A 131 -2.43 -8.71 -17.43
C ARG A 131 -2.61 -9.44 -18.76
N ALA A 132 -1.78 -9.14 -19.75
CA ALA A 132 -1.88 -9.73 -21.08
C ALA A 132 -1.33 -11.16 -21.14
N SER A 133 -0.19 -11.43 -20.46
CA SER A 133 0.50 -12.72 -20.49
C SER A 133 0.00 -13.68 -19.41
N GLY A 134 -0.62 -13.17 -18.34
CA GLY A 134 -0.90 -13.96 -17.14
C GLY A 134 0.36 -14.45 -16.43
N SER A 135 1.53 -13.87 -16.71
CA SER A 135 2.82 -14.33 -16.20
C SER A 135 3.64 -13.17 -15.61
N ILE A 136 4.30 -13.45 -14.49
CA ILE A 136 5.29 -12.53 -13.89
C ILE A 136 6.73 -12.87 -14.29
N THR A 137 6.94 -13.97 -15.02
CA THR A 137 8.24 -14.43 -15.49
C THR A 137 8.49 -14.08 -16.95
N SER A 138 7.46 -13.69 -17.70
CA SER A 138 7.62 -13.13 -19.04
C SER A 138 6.89 -11.79 -19.14
N LEU A 139 7.68 -10.74 -19.29
CA LEU A 139 7.24 -9.37 -19.45
C LEU A 139 7.20 -8.93 -20.92
N ALA A 140 7.40 -9.88 -21.83
CA ALA A 140 7.24 -9.71 -23.25
C ALA A 140 6.13 -10.64 -23.72
N PRO A 141 4.85 -10.21 -23.71
CA PRO A 141 3.73 -11.06 -24.13
C PRO A 141 3.87 -11.56 -25.57
N PHE A 142 4.70 -10.91 -26.39
CA PHE A 142 5.00 -11.28 -27.78
C PHE A 142 6.31 -12.09 -27.94
N TYR A 143 7.08 -12.29 -26.87
CA TYR A 143 8.31 -13.09 -26.83
C TYR A 143 8.37 -13.91 -25.52
N PRO A 144 7.43 -14.87 -25.33
CA PRO A 144 7.26 -15.60 -24.07
C PRO A 144 8.48 -16.44 -23.66
N GLU A 145 9.36 -16.74 -24.60
CA GLU A 145 10.62 -17.45 -24.38
C GLU A 145 11.64 -16.66 -23.56
N ILE A 146 11.50 -15.33 -23.47
CA ILE A 146 12.41 -14.49 -22.70
C ILE A 146 11.91 -14.34 -21.27
N GLY A 147 12.64 -14.96 -20.35
CA GLY A 147 12.37 -14.91 -18.91
C GLY A 147 13.00 -13.70 -18.22
N TRP A 148 12.22 -13.01 -17.38
CA TRP A 148 12.68 -11.90 -16.54
C TRP A 148 12.13 -12.05 -15.12
N TYR A 149 12.93 -11.69 -14.11
CA TYR A 149 12.51 -11.68 -12.72
C TYR A 149 12.59 -10.26 -12.17
N TYR A 150 11.43 -9.62 -12.05
CA TYR A 150 11.29 -8.34 -11.36
C TYR A 150 10.55 -8.55 -10.05
N SER A 151 10.77 -7.65 -9.08
CA SER A 151 9.97 -7.62 -7.85
C SER A 151 8.51 -7.35 -8.22
N PRO A 152 7.59 -8.33 -8.10
CA PRO A 152 6.32 -8.26 -8.80
C PRO A 152 5.24 -7.52 -8.03
N ALA A 153 5.54 -7.11 -6.79
CA ALA A 153 4.59 -6.54 -5.85
C ALA A 153 3.78 -5.36 -6.44
N PHE A 154 4.48 -4.36 -6.97
CA PHE A 154 3.83 -3.14 -7.45
C PHE A 154 2.96 -3.41 -8.68
N PHE A 155 3.49 -4.12 -9.68
CA PHE A 155 2.75 -4.34 -10.92
C PHE A 155 1.67 -5.43 -10.81
N LEU A 156 1.78 -6.39 -9.88
CA LEU A 156 0.70 -7.34 -9.56
C LEU A 156 -0.47 -6.64 -8.88
N ILE A 157 -0.19 -5.77 -7.90
CA ILE A 157 -1.23 -4.96 -7.27
C ILE A 157 -1.85 -4.01 -8.29
N GLY A 158 -1.02 -3.36 -9.10
CA GLY A 158 -1.48 -2.51 -10.20
C GLY A 158 -2.40 -3.25 -11.15
N ALA A 159 -2.02 -4.46 -11.58
CA ALA A 159 -2.85 -5.31 -12.44
C ALA A 159 -4.22 -5.62 -11.79
N GLN A 160 -4.22 -6.04 -10.52
CA GLN A 160 -5.45 -6.33 -9.78
C GLN A 160 -6.35 -5.10 -9.65
N LEU A 161 -5.77 -3.93 -9.38
CA LEU A 161 -6.50 -2.68 -9.26
C LEU A 161 -7.08 -2.20 -10.59
N VAL A 162 -6.38 -2.41 -11.71
CA VAL A 162 -6.93 -2.14 -13.04
C VAL A 162 -8.10 -3.06 -13.33
N ASP A 163 -7.96 -4.36 -13.08
CA ASP A 163 -9.01 -5.34 -13.36
C ASP A 163 -10.26 -5.15 -12.49
N ILE A 164 -10.11 -4.74 -11.22
CA ILE A 164 -11.26 -4.51 -10.33
C ILE A 164 -11.98 -3.18 -10.61
N THR A 165 -11.24 -2.12 -10.93
CA THR A 165 -11.83 -0.77 -11.06
C THR A 165 -12.20 -0.42 -12.49
N GLY A 166 -11.61 -1.10 -13.48
CA GLY A 166 -11.69 -0.70 -14.89
C GLY A 166 -10.97 0.62 -15.20
N ALA A 167 -10.21 1.18 -14.25
CA ALA A 167 -9.48 2.42 -14.43
C ALA A 167 -8.27 2.24 -15.36
N GLY A 168 -7.80 3.33 -15.96
CA GLY A 168 -6.55 3.34 -16.71
C GLY A 168 -5.36 3.00 -15.82
N ILE A 169 -4.35 2.32 -16.38
CA ILE A 169 -3.12 1.95 -15.64
C ILE A 169 -2.48 3.17 -14.99
N HIS A 170 -2.44 4.30 -15.70
CA HIS A 170 -1.91 5.57 -15.20
C HIS A 170 -2.69 6.08 -13.97
N GLU A 171 -4.01 5.94 -13.95
CA GLU A 171 -4.87 6.34 -12.83
C GLU A 171 -4.66 5.43 -11.63
N VAL A 172 -4.44 4.13 -11.88
CA VAL A 172 -4.08 3.16 -10.85
C VAL A 172 -2.73 3.49 -10.23
N MET A 173 -1.72 3.72 -11.06
CA MET A 173 -0.37 4.06 -10.61
C MET A 173 -0.37 5.36 -9.78
N LEU A 174 -1.10 6.38 -10.22
CA LEU A 174 -1.30 7.60 -9.45
C LEU A 174 -2.03 7.28 -8.14
N GLY A 175 -3.29 6.85 -8.19
CA GLY A 175 -4.13 6.67 -7.00
C GLY A 175 -3.52 5.75 -5.94
N PHE A 176 -2.92 4.63 -6.36
CA PHE A 176 -2.27 3.71 -5.42
C PHE A 176 -1.03 4.32 -4.77
N SER A 177 -0.20 5.02 -5.53
CA SER A 177 1.02 5.65 -4.99
C SER A 177 0.72 6.79 -4.03
N HIS A 178 -0.39 7.49 -4.22
CA HIS A 178 -0.85 8.49 -3.26
C HIS A 178 -1.18 7.84 -1.92
N LEU A 179 -1.89 6.71 -1.94
CA LEU A 179 -2.17 5.94 -0.74
C LEU A 179 -0.88 5.44 -0.08
N LEU A 180 0.08 4.96 -0.86
CA LEU A 180 1.39 4.53 -0.35
C LEU A 180 2.13 5.67 0.35
N SER A 181 2.16 6.87 -0.24
CA SER A 181 2.76 8.06 0.39
C SER A 181 2.14 8.38 1.74
N VAL A 182 0.80 8.34 1.85
CA VAL A 182 0.12 8.54 3.14
C VAL A 182 0.55 7.47 4.15
N GLY A 183 0.63 6.20 3.71
CA GLY A 183 1.09 5.09 4.53
C GLY A 183 2.52 5.29 5.06
N VAL A 184 3.45 5.71 4.20
CA VAL A 184 4.84 6.01 4.58
C VAL A 184 4.91 7.15 5.59
N ILE A 185 4.22 8.26 5.34
CA ILE A 185 4.20 9.42 6.24
C ILE A 185 3.65 9.04 7.62
N ALA A 186 2.55 8.28 7.64
CA ALA A 186 1.95 7.80 8.87
C ALA A 186 2.88 6.83 9.63
N ALA A 187 3.57 5.93 8.91
CA ALA A 187 4.49 4.98 9.51
C ALA A 187 5.72 5.67 10.12
N ILE A 188 6.34 6.60 9.38
CA ILE A 188 7.50 7.36 9.86
C ILE A 188 7.11 8.28 11.02
N GLY A 189 5.97 8.95 10.93
CA GLY A 189 5.46 9.78 12.03
C GLY A 189 5.22 8.97 13.30
N TYR A 190 4.69 7.75 13.17
CA TYR A 190 4.51 6.86 14.32
C TYR A 190 5.85 6.33 14.87
N LEU A 191 6.79 5.96 14.01
CA LEU A 191 8.15 5.57 14.43
C LEU A 191 8.81 6.68 15.25
N GLY A 192 8.76 7.93 14.78
CA GLY A 192 9.28 9.07 15.53
C GLY A 192 8.57 9.27 16.88
N MET A 193 7.28 8.94 16.97
CA MET A 193 6.53 9.01 18.22
C MET A 193 7.06 7.98 19.24
N LEU A 194 7.42 6.78 18.80
CA LEU A 194 7.99 5.75 19.67
C LEU A 194 9.40 6.10 20.15
N MET A 195 10.19 6.76 19.30
CA MET A 195 11.58 7.13 19.61
C MET A 195 11.69 8.35 20.53
N GLY A 196 10.81 9.34 20.39
CA GLY A 196 10.97 10.63 21.09
C GLY A 196 9.66 11.31 21.48
N GLY A 197 8.55 10.56 21.59
CA GLY A 197 7.25 11.07 21.98
C GLY A 197 6.53 11.87 20.90
N ARG A 198 5.35 12.41 21.26
CA ARG A 198 4.38 13.01 20.32
C ARG A 198 4.98 14.11 19.43
N LYS A 199 5.85 14.96 19.98
CA LYS A 199 6.50 16.06 19.24
C LYS A 199 7.47 15.54 18.19
N THR A 200 8.28 14.53 18.53
CA THR A 200 9.25 13.93 17.60
C THR A 200 8.55 13.19 16.47
N GLY A 201 7.48 12.44 16.78
CA GLY A 201 6.66 11.79 15.77
C GLY A 201 6.03 12.75 14.78
N TRP A 202 5.55 13.90 15.26
CA TRP A 202 5.03 14.94 14.37
C TRP A 202 6.08 15.47 13.40
N TRP A 203 7.25 15.87 13.90
CA TRP A 203 8.31 16.39 13.04
C TRP A 203 8.86 15.33 12.09
N ALA A 204 8.90 14.06 12.50
CA ALA A 204 9.25 12.95 11.62
C ALA A 204 8.24 12.80 10.47
N GLY A 205 6.94 12.90 10.77
CA GLY A 205 5.88 12.88 9.74
C GLY A 205 5.98 14.07 8.77
N VAL A 206 6.21 15.29 9.28
CA VAL A 206 6.39 16.48 8.44
C VAL A 206 7.64 16.35 7.56
N ALA A 207 8.78 15.95 8.14
CA ALA A 207 10.01 15.73 7.40
C ALA A 207 9.84 14.64 6.32
N SER A 208 9.13 13.56 6.64
CA SER A 208 8.77 12.52 5.68
C SER A 208 7.89 13.08 4.55
N ALA A 209 6.87 13.88 4.86
CA ALA A 209 5.99 14.46 3.85
C ALA A 209 6.73 15.40 2.90
N ILE A 210 7.64 16.23 3.42
CA ILE A 210 8.49 17.10 2.59
C ILE A 210 9.47 16.27 1.76
N GLY A 211 10.18 15.34 2.40
CA GLY A 211 11.16 14.48 1.74
C GLY A 211 10.53 13.66 0.62
N LEU A 212 9.36 13.06 0.86
CA LEU A 212 8.61 12.31 -0.14
C LEU A 212 8.14 13.18 -1.31
N SER A 213 7.72 14.43 -1.07
CA SER A 213 7.33 15.33 -2.16
C SER A 213 8.51 15.66 -3.09
N LEU A 214 9.71 15.81 -2.53
CA LEU A 214 10.96 15.96 -3.31
C LEU A 214 11.33 14.66 -4.01
N TYR A 215 11.20 13.53 -3.31
CA TYR A 215 11.53 12.20 -3.80
C TYR A 215 10.67 11.79 -4.99
N THR A 216 9.35 11.97 -4.91
CA THR A 216 8.41 11.67 -6.01
C THR A 216 8.55 12.61 -7.20
N THR A 217 9.24 13.74 -7.04
CA THR A 217 9.48 14.71 -8.11
C THR A 217 10.84 14.50 -8.80
N LEU A 218 11.82 13.89 -8.12
CA LEU A 218 13.22 13.88 -8.56
C LEU A 218 13.81 12.48 -8.76
N MET A 219 13.20 11.42 -8.24
CA MET A 219 13.77 10.07 -8.28
C MET A 219 13.06 9.16 -9.30
N ASP A 220 13.89 8.49 -10.09
CA ASP A 220 13.51 7.34 -10.91
C ASP A 220 12.89 6.23 -10.02
N SER A 221 11.96 5.44 -10.56
CA SER A 221 11.27 4.37 -9.81
C SER A 221 10.50 4.81 -8.55
N ALA A 222 10.02 6.06 -8.49
CA ALA A 222 9.34 6.61 -7.31
C ALA A 222 8.22 5.71 -6.74
N TYR A 223 7.45 5.04 -7.60
CA TYR A 223 6.32 4.21 -7.19
C TYR A 223 6.71 2.93 -6.42
N THR A 224 7.72 2.19 -6.90
CA THR A 224 8.24 1.02 -6.17
C THR A 224 8.98 1.41 -4.90
N ASN A 225 9.67 2.55 -4.94
CA ASN A 225 10.38 3.07 -3.78
C ASN A 225 9.43 3.47 -2.65
N LEU A 226 8.25 4.03 -2.96
CA LEU A 226 7.21 4.29 -1.96
C LEU A 226 6.72 3.00 -1.28
N LEU A 227 6.48 1.95 -2.06
CA LEU A 227 6.11 0.64 -1.51
C LEU A 227 7.24 0.09 -0.62
N GLY A 228 8.49 0.13 -1.10
CA GLY A 228 9.66 -0.32 -0.36
C GLY A 228 9.88 0.43 0.96
N LEU A 229 9.69 1.76 0.96
CA LEU A 229 9.79 2.59 2.15
C LEU A 229 8.72 2.24 3.19
N TRP A 230 7.48 1.98 2.76
CA TRP A 230 6.42 1.55 3.70
C TRP A 230 6.76 0.19 4.31
N LEU A 231 7.16 -0.79 3.50
CA LEU A 231 7.56 -2.11 3.99
C LEU A 231 8.75 -2.02 4.96
N THR A 232 9.74 -1.16 4.65
CA THR A 232 10.90 -0.92 5.52
C THR A 232 10.52 -0.29 6.85
N ALA A 233 9.66 0.74 6.84
CA ALA A 233 9.19 1.37 8.07
C ALA A 233 8.39 0.37 8.94
N THR A 234 7.60 -0.50 8.31
CA THR A 234 6.85 -1.57 8.99
C THR A 234 7.79 -2.59 9.63
N PHE A 235 8.85 -3.00 8.92
CA PHE A 235 9.88 -3.90 9.45
C PHE A 235 10.59 -3.31 10.67
N LEU A 236 11.06 -2.06 10.59
CA LEU A 236 11.75 -1.40 11.71
C LEU A 236 10.86 -1.33 12.96
N TRP A 237 9.56 -1.13 12.76
CA TRP A 237 8.61 -1.14 13.87
C TRP A 237 8.46 -2.52 14.51
N MET A 238 8.29 -3.57 13.70
CA MET A 238 8.21 -4.94 14.20
C MET A 238 9.48 -5.33 14.95
N LEU A 239 10.64 -4.87 14.48
CA LEU A 239 11.91 -5.11 15.12
C LEU A 239 11.97 -4.48 16.54
N ASP A 240 11.57 -3.22 16.71
CA ASP A 240 11.50 -2.57 18.04
C ASP A 240 10.58 -3.35 19.01
N LYS A 241 9.46 -3.90 18.50
CA LYS A 241 8.54 -4.72 19.31
C LYS A 241 9.09 -6.08 19.72
N VAL A 242 9.96 -6.68 18.92
CA VAL A 242 10.57 -7.98 19.22
C VAL A 242 11.77 -7.83 20.16
N ILE A 243 12.48 -6.70 20.08
CA ILE A 243 13.68 -6.44 20.89
C ILE A 243 13.35 -6.00 22.33
N ARG A 244 12.16 -5.42 22.56
CA ARG A 244 11.68 -5.01 23.89
C ARG A 244 10.90 -6.11 24.59
#